data_AF-A0A2A6JYB8-F1
#
_entry.id   AF-A0A2A6JYB8-F1
#
_cell.length_a   1.000
_cell.length_b   1.000
_cell.length_c   1.000
_cell.angle_alpha   90.00
_cell.angle_beta   90.00
_cell.angle_gamma   90.00
#
_symmetry.space_group_name_H-M   'P 1'
#
loop_
_entity.id
_entity.type
_entity.pdbx_description
1 polymer ?
#
loop_
_entity_poly.entity_id
_entity_poly.type
_entity_poly.pdbx_seq_one_letter_code
_entity_poly.pdbx_strand_id
1 'polypeptide(L)'
;MSVAAETYITTTLGPRRASGLREAFRVHSTDLEVTHQALQETEVPSLLRVATDRGYEITLSPDQEVLIEVARGRVFGGASVGQRAWVQASSIEVGTVLLIANNRSSIIETNSRDFERGWLLGQVTGNGGHNPHNSSGTYLRFWMPHHADLADRADRIIRTMGVSKTYSGGAYNDIHGTLSIQTRALEDFAAQFLESQTKLIKPQLIEGNASLVRGFLGGFFDADGTVAGDKEKGQSVRLNQSSRPNLIAVQRMLLRFGIASTIYLRRKAGTSLLPNSKREYQHYQTKANYELVVSKDNIVVFENAIGFEDREKKARLAEMTRPSARKPYAERFTAKVTAIETIAIETAYEAIVQRRSEVDAGGFRIKL
;
A
#
# COMPACT_ATOMS: atom_id res chain seq x y z
N MET A 1 16.37 -22.14 7.23
CA MET A 1 15.32 -21.26 7.80
C MET A 1 14.27 -21.06 6.73
N SER A 2 13.01 -21.27 7.08
CA SER A 2 11.92 -21.24 6.12
C SER A 2 11.14 -19.92 6.13
N VAL A 3 10.68 -19.52 4.96
CA VAL A 3 9.90 -18.32 4.69
C VAL A 3 8.61 -18.71 3.99
N ALA A 4 7.48 -18.13 4.38
CA ALA A 4 6.20 -18.37 3.72
C ALA A 4 6.20 -17.87 2.25
N ALA A 5 5.58 -18.63 1.36
CA ALA A 5 5.59 -18.42 -0.10
C ALA A 5 5.18 -17.00 -0.54
N GLU A 6 4.19 -16.43 0.13
CA GLU A 6 3.61 -15.13 -0.14
C GLU A 6 4.37 -13.96 0.50
N THR A 7 5.38 -14.24 1.32
CA THR A 7 6.18 -13.21 1.98
C THR A 7 6.93 -12.40 0.93
N TYR A 8 6.75 -11.08 0.95
CA TYR A 8 7.49 -10.18 0.06
C TYR A 8 8.85 -9.89 0.66
N ILE A 9 9.95 -10.26 0.00
CA ILE A 9 11.30 -9.86 0.39
C ILE A 9 11.73 -8.67 -0.45
N THR A 10 12.12 -7.57 0.21
CA THR A 10 12.66 -6.38 -0.46
C THR A 10 14.07 -6.67 -0.97
N THR A 11 14.19 -6.84 -2.29
CA THR A 11 15.47 -7.01 -2.98
C THR A 11 16.00 -5.66 -3.50
N THR A 12 17.24 -5.63 -3.98
CA THR A 12 17.84 -4.51 -4.73
C THR A 12 17.04 -4.13 -5.99
N LEU A 13 16.21 -5.04 -6.52
CA LEU A 13 15.33 -4.81 -7.68
C LEU A 13 13.88 -4.50 -7.27
N GLY A 14 13.62 -4.33 -5.97
CA GLY A 14 12.29 -4.18 -5.40
C GLY A 14 11.75 -5.46 -4.75
N PRO A 15 10.54 -5.40 -4.17
CA PRO A 15 9.96 -6.53 -3.46
C PRO A 15 9.60 -7.67 -4.41
N ARG A 16 9.84 -8.91 -3.97
CA ARG A 16 9.44 -10.14 -4.66
C ARG A 16 8.85 -11.11 -3.65
N ARG A 17 7.80 -11.83 -4.00
CA ARG A 17 7.34 -12.96 -3.17
C ARG A 17 8.44 -14.02 -3.07
N ALA A 18 8.53 -14.69 -1.92
CA ALA A 18 9.50 -15.76 -1.70
C ALA A 18 9.38 -16.86 -2.76
N SER A 19 8.16 -17.20 -3.18
CA SER A 19 7.91 -18.14 -4.28
C SER A 19 8.40 -17.67 -5.66
N GLY A 20 8.71 -16.39 -5.83
CA GLY A 20 9.30 -15.84 -7.05
C GLY A 20 10.82 -15.80 -7.08
N LEU A 21 11.50 -16.06 -5.95
CA LEU A 21 12.96 -15.94 -5.80
C LEU A 21 13.66 -17.26 -6.16
N ARG A 22 13.56 -17.65 -7.44
CA ARG A 22 14.11 -18.91 -8.00
C ARG A 22 15.54 -18.82 -8.54
N GLU A 23 16.11 -17.62 -8.49
CA GLU A 23 17.49 -17.33 -8.87
C GLU A 23 18.18 -16.59 -7.73
N ALA A 24 19.50 -16.46 -7.79
CA ALA A 24 20.24 -15.67 -6.81
C ALA A 24 19.74 -14.21 -6.80
N PHE A 25 19.61 -13.63 -5.61
CA PHE A 25 19.07 -12.29 -5.43
C PHE A 25 19.87 -11.51 -4.39
N ARG A 26 19.78 -10.18 -4.44
CA ARG A 26 20.47 -9.29 -3.50
C ARG A 26 19.48 -8.51 -2.65
N VAL A 27 19.80 -8.33 -1.38
CA VAL A 27 19.02 -7.56 -0.40
C VAL A 27 19.90 -6.49 0.24
N HIS A 28 19.30 -5.39 0.68
CA HIS A 28 19.98 -4.40 1.52
C HIS A 28 19.77 -4.78 3.00
N SER A 29 20.85 -5.07 3.71
CA SER A 29 20.86 -5.45 5.14
C SER A 29 21.75 -4.48 5.91
N THR A 30 21.16 -3.56 6.69
CA THR A 30 21.90 -2.65 7.60
C THR A 30 23.12 -2.00 6.90
N ASP A 31 22.87 -1.40 5.73
CA ASP A 31 23.85 -0.68 4.88
C ASP A 31 24.80 -1.53 4.02
N LEU A 32 24.63 -2.86 3.98
CA LEU A 32 25.38 -3.74 3.08
C LEU A 32 24.45 -4.46 2.10
N GLU A 33 24.92 -4.65 0.87
CA GLU A 33 24.29 -5.60 -0.05
C GLU A 33 24.76 -7.02 0.28
N VAL A 34 23.79 -7.92 0.47
CA VAL A 34 24.04 -9.35 0.68
C VAL A 34 23.40 -10.13 -0.45
N THR A 35 24.20 -11.00 -1.08
CA THR A 35 23.72 -11.95 -2.09
C THR A 35 23.25 -13.23 -1.42
N HIS A 36 22.03 -13.64 -1.73
CA HIS A 36 21.45 -14.93 -1.38
C HIS A 36 21.35 -15.81 -2.62
N GLN A 37 21.44 -17.12 -2.40
CA GLN A 37 21.10 -18.11 -3.42
C GLN A 37 19.58 -18.17 -3.63
N ALA A 38 19.15 -18.87 -4.68
CA ALA A 38 17.72 -19.14 -4.91
C ALA A 38 17.07 -19.78 -3.69
N LEU A 39 15.83 -19.39 -3.40
CA LEU A 39 15.01 -20.06 -2.38
C LEU A 39 14.48 -21.37 -2.95
N GLN A 40 14.65 -22.45 -2.17
CA GLN A 40 14.20 -23.78 -2.56
C GLN A 40 12.87 -24.11 -1.90
N GLU A 41 12.00 -24.79 -2.64
CA GLU A 41 10.72 -25.25 -2.10
C GLU A 41 10.95 -26.24 -0.97
N THR A 42 10.18 -26.09 0.10
CA THR A 42 10.24 -26.97 1.26
C THR A 42 8.86 -27.10 1.88
N GLU A 43 8.61 -28.24 2.52
CA GLU A 43 7.40 -28.45 3.30
C GLU A 43 7.69 -28.11 4.75
N VAL A 44 6.77 -27.38 5.39
CA VAL A 44 6.79 -27.22 6.85
C VAL A 44 5.42 -27.61 7.42
N PRO A 45 5.32 -28.07 8.68
CA PRO A 45 4.06 -28.63 9.19
C PRO A 45 2.91 -27.60 9.30
N SER A 46 3.24 -26.33 9.54
CA SER A 46 2.28 -25.23 9.69
C SER A 46 2.96 -23.87 9.55
N LEU A 47 2.21 -22.82 9.18
CA LEU A 47 2.64 -21.42 9.29
C LEU A 47 1.86 -20.71 10.39
N LEU A 48 2.40 -19.58 10.81
CA LEU A 48 1.79 -18.64 11.74
C LEU A 48 1.38 -17.39 10.96
N ARG A 49 0.09 -17.14 10.83
CA ARG A 49 -0.44 -15.86 10.34
C ARG A 49 -0.57 -14.91 11.52
N VAL A 50 0.25 -13.85 11.52
CA VAL A 50 0.33 -12.86 12.58
C VAL A 50 -0.34 -11.57 12.12
N ALA A 51 -1.33 -11.11 12.89
CA ALA A 51 -2.02 -9.84 12.67
C ALA A 51 -1.70 -8.84 13.79
N THR A 52 -1.70 -7.55 13.44
CA THR A 52 -1.32 -6.47 14.36
C THR A 52 -2.42 -5.43 14.57
N ASP A 53 -2.27 -4.64 15.64
CA ASP A 53 -3.15 -3.53 16.01
C ASP A 53 -3.18 -2.39 14.98
N ARG A 54 -2.28 -2.39 14.01
CA ARG A 54 -2.23 -1.43 12.90
C ARG A 54 -2.84 -1.95 11.60
N GLY A 55 -3.30 -3.20 11.58
CA GLY A 55 -3.84 -3.85 10.38
C GLY A 55 -2.80 -4.52 9.49
N TYR A 56 -1.50 -4.43 9.82
CA TYR A 56 -0.48 -5.20 9.14
C TYR A 56 -0.63 -6.70 9.44
N GLU A 57 -0.33 -7.51 8.43
CA GLU A 57 -0.36 -8.97 8.48
C GLU A 57 0.88 -9.55 7.82
N ILE A 58 1.48 -10.56 8.45
CA ILE A 58 2.59 -11.35 7.92
C ILE A 58 2.36 -12.82 8.25
N THR A 59 2.74 -13.70 7.33
CA THR A 59 2.79 -15.14 7.55
C THR A 59 4.23 -15.56 7.74
N LEU A 60 4.50 -16.38 8.75
CA LEU A 60 5.85 -16.78 9.15
C LEU A 60 5.91 -18.30 9.33
N SER A 61 7.02 -18.91 8.93
CA SER A 61 7.34 -20.26 9.39
C SER A 61 7.71 -20.20 10.89
N PRO A 62 7.42 -21.24 11.69
CA PRO A 62 7.66 -21.19 13.15
C PRO A 62 9.11 -20.89 13.55
N ASP A 63 10.09 -21.32 12.74
CA ASP A 63 11.52 -21.12 12.96
C ASP A 63 12.04 -19.75 12.47
N GLN A 64 11.23 -19.00 11.73
CA GLN A 64 11.58 -17.70 11.15
C GLN A 64 11.90 -16.70 12.28
N GLU A 65 13.10 -16.15 12.28
CA GLU A 65 13.45 -15.10 13.24
C GLU A 65 12.87 -13.75 12.82
N VAL A 66 12.23 -13.06 13.75
CA VAL A 66 11.68 -11.71 13.59
C VAL A 66 12.21 -10.76 14.66
N LEU A 67 12.31 -9.47 14.34
CA LEU A 67 12.79 -8.46 15.28
C LEU A 67 11.64 -7.88 16.12
N ILE A 68 11.79 -7.91 17.44
CA ILE A 68 10.80 -7.40 18.40
C ILE A 68 11.38 -6.30 19.30
N GLU A 69 10.51 -5.46 19.86
CA GLU A 69 10.83 -4.50 20.92
C GLU A 69 10.57 -5.17 22.28
N VAL A 70 11.62 -5.40 23.06
CA VAL A 70 11.51 -6.05 24.39
C VAL A 70 11.33 -5.04 25.52
N ALA A 71 11.81 -3.80 25.35
CA ALA A 71 11.60 -2.73 26.31
C ALA A 71 11.54 -1.38 25.59
N ARG A 72 10.60 -0.52 26.00
CA ARG A 72 10.56 0.86 25.54
C ARG A 72 11.78 1.60 26.07
N GLY A 73 12.51 2.28 25.19
CA GLY A 73 13.58 3.16 25.62
C GLY A 73 13.02 4.33 26.44
N ARG A 74 13.83 4.84 27.36
CA ARG A 74 13.53 6.10 28.06
C ARG A 74 14.09 7.24 27.22
N VAL A 75 13.29 8.29 27.02
CA VAL A 75 13.74 9.51 26.33
C VAL A 75 14.44 10.42 27.34
N PHE A 76 15.73 10.66 27.17
CA PHE A 76 16.42 11.81 27.74
C PHE A 76 17.18 12.53 26.61
N GLY A 77 16.68 13.69 26.18
CA GLY A 77 17.39 14.59 25.26
C GLY A 77 17.66 14.11 23.82
N GLY A 78 17.09 12.98 23.38
CA GLY A 78 17.34 12.42 22.04
C GLY A 78 16.41 11.28 21.63
N ALA A 79 16.74 10.59 20.52
CA ALA A 79 15.96 9.46 20.02
C ALA A 79 16.03 8.26 20.97
N SER A 80 14.90 7.91 21.60
CA SER A 80 14.79 6.70 22.41
C SER A 80 14.72 5.46 21.50
N VAL A 81 15.80 4.68 21.46
CA VAL A 81 15.79 3.35 20.85
C VAL A 81 15.40 2.34 21.93
N GLY A 82 14.26 1.66 21.75
CA GLY A 82 13.88 0.54 22.61
C GLY A 82 14.88 -0.60 22.51
N GLN A 83 15.01 -1.40 23.56
CA GLN A 83 15.79 -2.63 23.49
C GLN A 83 15.10 -3.58 22.52
N ARG A 84 15.88 -4.22 21.65
CA ARG A 84 15.38 -5.11 20.59
C ARG A 84 15.99 -6.50 20.73
N ALA A 85 15.24 -7.51 20.32
CA ALA A 85 15.70 -8.90 20.26
C ALA A 85 15.20 -9.57 19.00
N TRP A 86 16.00 -10.50 18.47
CA TRP A 86 15.57 -11.46 17.47
C TRP A 86 14.96 -12.66 18.20
N VAL A 87 13.76 -13.06 17.80
CA VAL A 87 13.06 -14.22 18.37
C VAL A 87 12.45 -15.05 17.26
N GLN A 88 12.33 -16.37 17.48
CA GLN A 88 11.62 -17.24 16.54
C GLN A 88 10.13 -16.91 16.53
N ALA A 89 9.48 -17.04 15.37
CA ALA A 89 8.06 -16.75 15.21
C ALA A 89 7.18 -17.60 16.14
N SER A 90 7.59 -18.84 16.44
CA SER A 90 6.95 -19.74 17.41
C SER A 90 6.89 -19.20 18.85
N SER A 91 7.74 -18.24 19.21
CA SER A 91 7.79 -17.61 20.53
C SER A 91 7.04 -16.27 20.61
N ILE A 92 6.45 -15.82 19.50
CA ILE A 92 5.64 -14.61 19.48
C ILE A 92 4.31 -14.89 20.20
N GLU A 93 3.87 -13.94 21.02
CA GLU A 93 2.60 -13.99 21.71
C GLU A 93 1.73 -12.77 21.36
N VAL A 94 0.44 -12.85 21.66
CA VAL A 94 -0.42 -11.65 21.62
C VAL A 94 0.13 -10.61 22.58
N GLY A 95 0.34 -9.39 22.09
CA GLY A 95 0.98 -8.31 22.84
C GLY A 95 2.45 -8.09 22.51
N THR A 96 3.14 -9.04 21.85
CA THR A 96 4.49 -8.82 21.33
C THR A 96 4.52 -7.62 20.38
N VAL A 97 5.55 -6.77 20.48
CA VAL A 97 5.69 -5.58 19.64
C VAL A 97 6.71 -5.86 18.55
N LEU A 98 6.24 -6.01 17.31
CA LEU A 98 7.07 -6.25 16.13
C LEU A 98 7.68 -4.94 15.62
N LEU A 99 8.92 -5.00 15.13
CA LEU A 99 9.56 -3.88 14.43
C LEU A 99 9.22 -3.91 12.95
N ILE A 100 8.79 -2.75 12.45
CA ILE A 100 8.56 -2.47 11.05
C ILE A 100 9.85 -1.90 10.44
N ALA A 101 10.14 -2.27 9.19
CA ALA A 101 11.24 -1.71 8.42
C ALA A 101 11.00 -0.21 8.14
N ASN A 102 12.02 0.61 8.41
CA ASN A 102 12.00 2.04 8.10
C ASN A 102 12.83 2.29 6.84
N ASN A 103 12.15 2.40 5.69
CA ASN A 103 12.77 2.54 4.37
C ASN A 103 12.91 4.00 3.90
N ARG A 104 12.83 4.99 4.81
CA ARG A 104 12.87 6.42 4.44
C ARG A 104 14.16 6.85 3.72
N SER A 105 15.29 6.19 4.00
CA SER A 105 16.58 6.48 3.36
C SER A 105 16.71 5.93 1.94
N SER A 106 15.75 5.09 1.50
CA SER A 106 15.79 4.39 0.21
C SER A 106 14.83 4.98 -0.83
N ILE A 107 14.27 6.17 -0.56
CA ILE A 107 13.38 6.86 -1.49
C ILE A 107 14.24 7.42 -2.64
N ILE A 108 14.07 6.85 -3.84
CA ILE A 108 14.65 7.39 -5.08
C ILE A 108 13.52 8.05 -5.87
N GLU A 109 13.63 9.36 -6.07
CA GLU A 109 12.66 10.14 -6.83
C GLU A 109 12.98 10.08 -8.32
N THR A 110 12.09 9.48 -9.11
CA THR A 110 12.08 9.68 -10.56
C THR A 110 10.65 9.78 -11.07
N ASN A 111 10.28 10.92 -11.65
CA ASN A 111 9.07 11.03 -12.46
C ASN A 111 9.38 10.38 -13.82
N SER A 112 8.73 9.24 -14.09
CA SER A 112 8.94 8.44 -15.30
C SER A 112 7.60 8.14 -15.98
N ARG A 113 7.64 7.54 -17.18
CA ARG A 113 6.41 7.06 -17.85
C ARG A 113 5.65 6.06 -16.98
N ASP A 114 6.36 5.28 -16.17
CA ASP A 114 5.74 4.33 -15.25
C ASP A 114 5.03 5.03 -14.09
N PHE A 115 5.56 6.15 -13.61
CA PHE A 115 4.87 6.97 -12.61
C PHE A 115 3.52 7.48 -13.13
N GLU A 116 3.50 8.06 -14.33
CA GLU A 116 2.26 8.57 -14.92
C GLU A 116 1.24 7.47 -15.17
N ARG A 117 1.69 6.31 -15.67
CA ARG A 117 0.82 5.14 -15.85
C ARG A 117 0.31 4.58 -14.53
N GLY A 118 1.16 4.57 -13.50
CA GLY A 118 0.77 4.23 -12.13
C GLY A 118 -0.34 5.14 -11.64
N TRP A 119 -0.21 6.45 -11.84
CA TRP A 119 -1.24 7.42 -11.46
C TRP A 119 -2.59 7.13 -12.12
N LEU A 120 -2.61 6.82 -13.42
CA LEU A 120 -3.85 6.36 -14.09
C LEU A 120 -4.44 5.12 -13.41
N LEU A 121 -3.60 4.14 -13.05
CA LEU A 121 -4.07 2.92 -12.39
C LEU A 121 -4.70 3.22 -11.03
N GLY A 122 -4.11 4.14 -10.25
CA GLY A 122 -4.69 4.59 -8.99
C GLY A 122 -6.06 5.24 -9.18
N GLN A 123 -6.20 6.08 -10.21
CA GLN A 123 -7.49 6.68 -10.59
C GLN A 123 -8.52 5.63 -11.04
N VAL A 124 -8.11 4.58 -11.78
CA VAL A 124 -9.00 3.43 -12.11
C VAL A 124 -9.47 2.74 -10.84
N THR A 125 -8.59 2.56 -9.86
CA THR A 125 -8.92 1.88 -8.61
C THR A 125 -9.92 2.68 -7.76
N GLY A 126 -9.74 3.99 -7.61
CA GLY A 126 -10.65 4.82 -6.82
C GLY A 126 -11.91 5.23 -7.58
N ASN A 127 -11.76 6.24 -8.45
CA ASN A 127 -12.88 6.90 -9.15
C ASN A 127 -13.30 6.22 -10.45
N GLY A 128 -12.58 5.20 -10.90
CA GLY A 128 -12.86 4.46 -12.13
C GLY A 128 -13.48 3.07 -11.92
N GLY A 129 -13.50 2.31 -13.00
CA GLY A 129 -13.90 0.91 -13.03
C GLY A 129 -12.95 0.09 -13.88
N HIS A 130 -12.79 -1.19 -13.53
CA HIS A 130 -12.08 -2.18 -14.34
C HIS A 130 -12.98 -3.40 -14.53
N ASN A 131 -13.71 -3.41 -15.63
CA ASN A 131 -14.65 -4.48 -15.93
C ASN A 131 -14.47 -4.94 -17.39
N PRO A 132 -13.27 -5.49 -17.72
CA PRO A 132 -13.05 -6.04 -19.05
C PRO A 132 -14.17 -7.04 -19.36
N HIS A 133 -14.66 -7.02 -20.60
CA HIS A 133 -15.77 -7.85 -21.10
C HIS A 133 -17.20 -7.43 -20.72
N ASN A 134 -17.39 -6.30 -20.02
CA ASN A 134 -18.72 -5.68 -19.91
C ASN A 134 -18.81 -4.40 -20.75
N SER A 135 -20.02 -3.87 -20.94
CA SER A 135 -20.25 -2.66 -21.74
C SER A 135 -19.58 -1.40 -21.19
N SER A 136 -19.24 -1.38 -19.90
CA SER A 136 -18.56 -0.26 -19.24
C SER A 136 -17.03 -0.32 -19.37
N GLY A 137 -16.46 -1.49 -19.69
CA GLY A 137 -15.03 -1.73 -19.81
C GLY A 137 -14.20 -1.21 -18.63
N THR A 138 -12.99 -0.74 -18.95
CA THR A 138 -12.12 0.00 -18.03
C THR A 138 -12.18 1.49 -18.29
N TYR A 139 -12.52 2.28 -17.27
CA TYR A 139 -12.68 3.72 -17.41
C TYR A 139 -12.11 4.50 -16.23
N LEU A 140 -11.70 5.73 -16.52
CA LEU A 140 -11.44 6.80 -15.56
C LEU A 140 -12.66 7.71 -15.52
N ARG A 141 -12.95 8.31 -14.37
CA ARG A 141 -14.03 9.30 -14.23
C ARG A 141 -13.58 10.49 -13.41
N PHE A 142 -13.91 11.68 -13.91
CA PHE A 142 -13.58 12.96 -13.29
C PHE A 142 -14.85 13.80 -13.18
N TRP A 143 -15.05 14.45 -12.02
CA TRP A 143 -16.17 15.34 -11.77
C TRP A 143 -15.79 16.75 -12.19
N MET A 144 -16.56 17.33 -13.11
CA MET A 144 -16.27 18.62 -13.72
C MET A 144 -17.11 19.73 -13.06
N PRO A 145 -16.61 20.97 -13.02
CA PRO A 145 -15.28 21.40 -13.47
C PRO A 145 -14.16 21.14 -12.46
N HIS A 146 -14.48 20.61 -11.28
CA HIS A 146 -13.55 20.50 -10.15
C HIS A 146 -12.26 19.73 -10.46
N HIS A 147 -12.34 18.64 -11.23
CA HIS A 147 -11.20 17.78 -11.60
C HIS A 147 -10.73 17.97 -13.05
N ALA A 148 -10.94 19.16 -13.64
CA ALA A 148 -10.58 19.42 -15.03
C ALA A 148 -9.08 19.22 -15.31
N ASP A 149 -8.21 19.65 -14.39
CA ASP A 149 -6.76 19.50 -14.54
C ASP A 149 -6.28 18.05 -14.43
N LEU A 150 -6.92 17.25 -13.57
CA LEU A 150 -6.68 15.80 -13.49
C LEU A 150 -7.19 15.08 -14.74
N ALA A 151 -8.33 15.50 -15.29
CA ALA A 151 -8.84 14.99 -16.56
C ALA A 151 -7.89 15.30 -17.73
N ASP A 152 -7.39 16.53 -17.82
CA ASP A 152 -6.41 16.93 -18.83
C ASP A 152 -5.10 16.15 -18.69
N ARG A 153 -4.65 15.93 -17.45
CA ARG A 153 -3.50 15.06 -17.18
C ARG A 153 -3.75 13.64 -17.69
N ALA A 154 -4.89 13.06 -17.33
CA ALA A 154 -5.24 11.71 -17.75
C ALA A 154 -5.24 11.56 -19.27
N ASP A 155 -5.85 12.50 -19.98
CA ASP A 155 -5.88 12.51 -21.44
C ASP A 155 -4.46 12.56 -22.05
N ARG A 156 -3.58 13.44 -21.52
CA ARG A 156 -2.17 13.51 -21.97
C ARG A 156 -1.46 12.17 -21.81
N ILE A 157 -1.61 11.51 -20.66
CA ILE A 157 -0.94 10.22 -20.41
C ILE A 157 -1.52 9.15 -21.36
N ILE A 158 -2.84 9.09 -21.49
CA ILE A 158 -3.54 8.12 -22.35
C ILE A 158 -3.07 8.21 -23.80
N ARG A 159 -2.87 9.43 -24.33
CA ARG A 159 -2.33 9.61 -25.69
C ARG A 159 -0.94 8.99 -25.89
N THR A 160 -0.14 8.86 -24.84
CA THR A 160 1.18 8.19 -24.90
C THR A 160 1.11 6.66 -24.85
N MET A 161 -0.07 6.07 -24.61
CA MET A 161 -0.27 4.63 -24.47
C MET A 161 -0.61 3.91 -25.79
N GLY A 162 -0.51 4.60 -26.93
CA GLY A 162 -0.80 4.00 -28.24
C GLY A 162 -2.30 3.82 -28.50
N VAL A 163 -3.07 4.91 -28.37
CA VAL A 163 -4.52 4.91 -28.62
C VAL A 163 -4.87 4.91 -30.11
N SER A 164 -6.12 4.53 -30.41
CA SER A 164 -6.67 4.61 -31.78
C SER A 164 -6.53 6.03 -32.35
N LYS A 165 -6.32 6.14 -33.67
CA LYS A 165 -6.35 7.43 -34.39
C LYS A 165 -7.69 8.16 -34.25
N THR A 166 -8.75 7.44 -33.92
CA THR A 166 -10.10 8.00 -33.68
C THR A 166 -10.32 8.48 -32.25
N TYR A 167 -9.34 8.33 -31.35
CA TYR A 167 -9.47 8.81 -29.98
C TYR A 167 -9.47 10.34 -29.93
N SER A 168 -10.62 10.92 -29.58
CA SER A 168 -10.83 12.36 -29.49
C SER A 168 -10.80 12.91 -28.06
N GLY A 169 -10.65 12.06 -27.04
CA GLY A 169 -10.65 12.46 -25.64
C GLY A 169 -11.70 11.70 -24.82
N GLY A 170 -12.00 12.21 -23.62
CA GLY A 170 -13.07 11.68 -22.78
C GLY A 170 -14.48 12.03 -23.28
N ALA A 171 -15.46 11.22 -22.89
CA ALA A 171 -16.88 11.49 -23.14
C ALA A 171 -17.49 12.21 -21.93
N TYR A 172 -18.14 13.35 -22.16
CA TYR A 172 -18.83 14.10 -21.12
C TYR A 172 -20.24 13.57 -20.90
N ASN A 173 -20.67 13.51 -19.64
CA ASN A 173 -22.03 13.16 -19.24
C ASN A 173 -22.65 14.35 -18.49
N ASP A 174 -23.61 15.02 -19.12
CA ASP A 174 -24.28 16.21 -18.57
C ASP A 174 -25.10 15.92 -17.31
N ILE A 175 -25.68 14.72 -17.21
CA ILE A 175 -26.54 14.33 -16.08
C ILE A 175 -25.73 14.25 -14.79
N HIS A 176 -24.51 13.73 -14.86
CA HIS A 176 -23.64 13.55 -13.71
C HIS A 176 -22.57 14.63 -13.57
N GLY A 177 -22.39 15.48 -14.59
CA GLY A 177 -21.32 16.47 -14.63
C GLY A 177 -19.94 15.81 -14.64
N THR A 178 -19.79 14.69 -15.34
CA THR A 178 -18.54 13.89 -15.32
C THR A 178 -17.95 13.69 -16.69
N LEU A 179 -16.63 13.78 -16.80
CA LEU A 179 -15.86 13.32 -17.96
C LEU A 179 -15.35 11.90 -17.71
N SER A 180 -15.61 10.97 -18.63
CA SER A 180 -15.08 9.60 -18.57
C SER A 180 -14.12 9.31 -19.71
N ILE A 181 -12.96 8.74 -19.41
CA ILE A 181 -11.97 8.32 -20.41
C ILE A 181 -11.90 6.79 -20.40
N GLN A 182 -12.11 6.19 -21.57
CA GLN A 182 -12.08 4.73 -21.77
C GLN A 182 -11.31 4.42 -23.05
N THR A 183 -10.28 3.60 -22.95
CA THR A 183 -9.51 3.13 -24.10
C THR A 183 -9.11 1.67 -23.90
N ARG A 184 -8.89 0.94 -25.00
CA ARG A 184 -8.39 -0.43 -24.92
C ARG A 184 -6.99 -0.52 -24.29
N ALA A 185 -6.13 0.45 -24.58
CA ALA A 185 -4.80 0.55 -23.98
C ALA A 185 -4.84 0.69 -22.44
N LEU A 186 -5.78 1.48 -21.91
CA LEU A 186 -5.99 1.59 -20.46
C LEU A 186 -6.47 0.26 -19.87
N GLU A 187 -7.39 -0.43 -20.56
CA GLU A 187 -7.92 -1.72 -20.12
C GLU A 187 -6.84 -2.81 -20.06
N ASP A 188 -6.06 -2.96 -21.14
CA ASP A 188 -4.97 -3.94 -21.22
C ASP A 188 -3.88 -3.64 -20.17
N PHE A 189 -3.65 -2.36 -19.88
CA PHE A 189 -2.74 -1.95 -18.82
C PHE A 189 -3.29 -2.28 -17.43
N ALA A 190 -4.54 -1.92 -17.13
CA ALA A 190 -5.16 -2.20 -15.83
C ALA A 190 -5.26 -3.71 -15.55
N ALA A 191 -5.52 -4.52 -16.57
CA ALA A 191 -5.64 -5.98 -16.45
C ALA A 191 -4.37 -6.66 -15.93
N GLN A 192 -3.19 -6.06 -16.13
CA GLN A 192 -1.91 -6.58 -15.61
C GLN A 192 -1.82 -6.48 -14.08
N PHE A 193 -2.57 -5.56 -13.47
CA PHE A 193 -2.34 -5.14 -12.08
C PHE A 193 -3.59 -5.19 -11.19
N LEU A 194 -4.79 -5.25 -11.78
CA LEU A 194 -6.06 -5.29 -11.06
C LEU A 194 -6.89 -6.51 -11.49
N GLU A 195 -7.59 -7.09 -10.54
CA GLU A 195 -8.62 -8.10 -10.82
C GLU A 195 -9.87 -7.45 -11.43
N SER A 196 -10.46 -8.13 -12.42
CA SER A 196 -11.71 -7.71 -13.05
C SER A 196 -12.84 -7.61 -12.03
N GLN A 197 -13.68 -6.59 -12.16
CA GLN A 197 -14.86 -6.26 -11.34
C GLN A 197 -14.54 -5.83 -9.90
N THR A 198 -13.69 -6.58 -9.21
CA THR A 198 -13.37 -6.35 -7.80
C THR A 198 -12.30 -5.26 -7.60
N LYS A 199 -11.49 -4.99 -8.63
CA LYS A 199 -10.32 -4.10 -8.56
C LYS A 199 -9.35 -4.52 -7.44
N LEU A 200 -9.28 -5.82 -7.12
CA LEU A 200 -8.28 -6.32 -6.17
C LEU A 200 -6.89 -6.09 -6.74
N ILE A 201 -6.00 -5.53 -5.91
CA ILE A 201 -4.61 -5.27 -6.28
C ILE A 201 -3.88 -6.60 -6.44
N LYS A 202 -3.35 -6.85 -7.63
CA LYS A 202 -2.58 -8.07 -7.93
C LYS A 202 -1.14 -7.97 -7.38
N PRO A 203 -0.49 -9.10 -7.07
CA PRO A 203 0.91 -9.13 -6.65
C PRO A 203 1.87 -8.39 -7.59
N GLN A 204 1.60 -8.43 -8.90
CA GLN A 204 2.38 -7.75 -9.94
C GLN A 204 2.51 -6.25 -9.68
N LEU A 205 1.50 -5.62 -9.08
CA LEU A 205 1.57 -4.20 -8.74
C LEU A 205 2.44 -3.97 -7.49
N ILE A 206 2.33 -4.82 -6.47
CA ILE A 206 3.15 -4.74 -5.26
C ILE A 206 4.64 -4.94 -5.61
N GLU A 207 4.93 -5.89 -6.50
CA GLU A 207 6.26 -6.23 -7.04
C GLU A 207 6.75 -5.22 -8.09
N GLY A 208 5.89 -4.32 -8.54
CA GLY A 208 6.17 -3.30 -9.54
C GLY A 208 7.34 -2.39 -9.15
N ASN A 209 7.93 -1.75 -10.16
CA ASN A 209 9.01 -0.79 -9.93
C ASN A 209 8.52 0.40 -9.07
N ALA A 210 9.45 1.07 -8.39
CA ALA A 210 9.10 2.12 -7.44
C ALA A 210 8.32 3.29 -8.07
N SER A 211 8.61 3.65 -9.33
CA SER A 211 7.88 4.71 -10.04
C SER A 211 6.42 4.34 -10.24
N LEU A 212 6.14 3.13 -10.73
CA LEU A 212 4.78 2.63 -10.95
C LEU A 212 3.96 2.62 -9.65
N VAL A 213 4.54 2.07 -8.57
CA VAL A 213 3.85 1.97 -7.28
C VAL A 213 3.63 3.35 -6.66
N ARG A 214 4.62 4.25 -6.75
CA ARG A 214 4.48 5.64 -6.29
C ARG A 214 3.36 6.36 -7.02
N GLY A 215 3.34 6.25 -8.36
CA GLY A 215 2.27 6.80 -9.18
C GLY A 215 0.90 6.25 -8.80
N PHE A 216 0.81 4.92 -8.64
CA PHE A 216 -0.42 4.25 -8.20
C PHE A 216 -0.92 4.78 -6.87
N LEU A 217 -0.05 4.92 -5.87
CA LEU A 217 -0.42 5.50 -4.59
C LEU A 217 -0.92 6.93 -4.77
N GLY A 218 -0.17 7.79 -5.49
CA GLY A 218 -0.58 9.17 -5.77
C GLY A 218 -1.98 9.26 -6.39
N GLY A 219 -2.22 8.52 -7.47
CA GLY A 219 -3.52 8.49 -8.14
C GLY A 219 -4.63 7.90 -7.28
N PHE A 220 -4.36 6.90 -6.44
CA PHE A 220 -5.40 6.33 -5.60
C PHE A 220 -5.79 7.28 -4.45
N PHE A 221 -4.81 7.98 -3.87
CA PHE A 221 -5.06 9.03 -2.88
C PHE A 221 -5.68 10.29 -3.51
N ASP A 222 -5.34 10.67 -4.74
CA ASP A 222 -6.04 11.72 -5.47
C ASP A 222 -7.50 11.35 -5.72
N ALA A 223 -7.81 10.08 -6.00
CA ALA A 223 -9.18 9.64 -6.21
C ALA A 223 -10.00 9.64 -4.90
N ASP A 224 -9.57 8.87 -3.91
CA ASP A 224 -10.37 8.54 -2.71
C ASP A 224 -9.73 9.01 -1.39
N GLY A 225 -8.54 9.59 -1.46
CA GLY A 225 -7.82 10.11 -0.31
C GLY A 225 -8.34 11.46 0.17
N THR A 226 -8.18 11.72 1.46
CA THR A 226 -8.54 13.00 2.09
C THR A 226 -7.45 13.46 3.04
N VAL A 227 -7.31 14.78 3.15
CA VAL A 227 -6.45 15.41 4.15
C VAL A 227 -7.34 15.93 5.27
N ALA A 228 -7.23 15.35 6.47
CA ALA A 228 -8.18 15.53 7.55
C ALA A 228 -7.52 15.91 8.88
N GLY A 229 -8.28 16.63 9.69
CA GLY A 229 -7.87 17.13 11.00
C GLY A 229 -7.29 18.53 10.98
N ASP A 230 -6.73 18.93 12.11
CA ASP A 230 -6.14 20.24 12.38
C ASP A 230 -4.99 20.08 13.41
N LYS A 231 -4.31 21.19 13.73
CA LYS A 231 -3.15 21.15 14.65
C LYS A 231 -3.53 20.78 16.10
N GLU A 232 -4.79 20.94 16.51
CA GLU A 232 -5.25 20.64 17.86
C GLU A 232 -5.66 19.18 18.01
N LYS A 233 -6.41 18.64 17.04
CA LYS A 233 -7.00 17.29 17.05
C LYS A 233 -6.14 16.24 16.38
N GLY A 234 -5.06 16.65 15.72
CA GLY A 234 -4.13 15.80 15.00
C GLY A 234 -4.41 15.78 13.49
N GLN A 235 -3.34 15.79 12.71
CA GLN A 235 -3.36 15.82 11.26
C GLN A 235 -3.17 14.42 10.68
N SER A 236 -3.84 14.16 9.56
CA SER A 236 -3.78 12.85 8.91
C SER A 236 -4.11 12.91 7.43
N VAL A 237 -3.48 12.03 6.66
CA VAL A 237 -3.93 11.65 5.32
C VAL A 237 -4.70 10.34 5.45
N ARG A 238 -5.88 10.24 4.84
CA ARG A 238 -6.79 9.10 5.02
C ARG A 238 -7.25 8.56 3.67
N LEU A 239 -7.45 7.25 3.59
CA LEU A 239 -7.98 6.57 2.42
C LEU A 239 -9.12 5.65 2.86
N ASN A 240 -10.34 6.00 2.48
CA ASN A 240 -11.54 5.25 2.84
C ASN A 240 -11.86 4.21 1.77
N GLN A 241 -12.02 2.93 2.14
CA GLN A 241 -12.24 1.83 1.20
C GLN A 241 -13.13 0.74 1.79
N SER A 242 -13.90 0.05 0.94
CA SER A 242 -14.61 -1.17 1.33
C SER A 242 -13.76 -2.43 1.26
N SER A 243 -12.66 -2.41 0.50
CA SER A 243 -11.77 -3.57 0.29
C SER A 243 -10.61 -3.54 1.30
N ARG A 244 -10.74 -4.33 2.37
CA ARG A 244 -9.64 -4.53 3.33
C ARG A 244 -8.36 -5.11 2.69
N PRO A 245 -8.44 -6.11 1.77
CA PRO A 245 -7.24 -6.62 1.10
C PRO A 245 -6.48 -5.54 0.32
N ASN A 246 -7.19 -4.62 -0.36
CA ASN A 246 -6.54 -3.51 -1.05
C ASN A 246 -5.85 -2.56 -0.08
N LEU A 247 -6.47 -2.24 1.07
CA LEU A 247 -5.81 -1.41 2.08
C LEU A 247 -4.56 -2.08 2.64
N ILE A 248 -4.55 -3.41 2.85
CA ILE A 248 -3.36 -4.14 3.29
C ILE A 248 -2.26 -4.07 2.21
N ALA A 249 -2.61 -4.21 0.93
CA ALA A 249 -1.66 -4.03 -0.16
C ALA A 249 -1.09 -2.60 -0.20
N VAL A 250 -1.95 -1.59 -0.05
CA VAL A 250 -1.53 -0.17 0.06
C VAL A 250 -0.63 0.05 1.27
N GLN A 251 -0.92 -0.53 2.44
CA GLN A 251 -0.04 -0.46 3.61
C GLN A 251 1.36 -0.96 3.29
N ARG A 252 1.49 -2.13 2.64
CA ARG A 252 2.79 -2.67 2.22
C ARG A 252 3.50 -1.76 1.23
N MET A 253 2.77 -1.22 0.25
CA MET A 253 3.34 -0.29 -0.72
C MET A 253 3.83 1.00 -0.06
N LEU A 254 3.10 1.56 0.91
CA LEU A 254 3.49 2.75 1.67
C LEU A 254 4.77 2.49 2.51
N LEU A 255 4.92 1.29 3.08
CA LEU A 255 6.11 0.92 3.85
C LEU A 255 7.39 0.90 2.98
N ARG A 256 7.29 0.63 1.67
CA ARG A 256 8.43 0.76 0.74
C ARG A 256 8.99 2.19 0.71
N PHE A 257 8.15 3.19 0.93
CA PHE A 257 8.51 4.60 0.99
C PHE A 257 8.71 5.09 2.44
N GLY A 258 8.79 4.18 3.42
CA GLY A 258 8.98 4.53 4.82
C GLY A 258 7.80 5.29 5.43
N ILE A 259 6.59 5.05 4.93
CA ILE A 259 5.34 5.65 5.41
C ILE A 259 4.55 4.57 6.15
N ALA A 260 4.53 4.66 7.48
CA ALA A 260 3.70 3.77 8.28
C ALA A 260 2.26 4.31 8.37
N SER A 261 1.29 3.40 8.39
CA SER A 261 -0.14 3.71 8.47
C SER A 261 -0.87 2.77 9.44
N THR A 262 -2.16 3.00 9.63
CA THR A 262 -3.06 2.14 10.42
C THR A 262 -4.38 1.97 9.68
N ILE A 263 -4.90 0.73 9.59
CA ILE A 263 -6.25 0.46 9.08
C ILE A 263 -7.23 0.39 10.24
N TYR A 264 -8.28 1.21 10.18
CA TYR A 264 -9.41 1.17 11.11
C TYR A 264 -10.66 0.61 10.44
N LEU A 265 -11.38 -0.27 11.11
CA LEU A 265 -12.76 -0.60 10.75
C LEU A 265 -13.67 0.54 11.22
N ARG A 266 -14.26 1.29 10.28
CA ARG A 266 -15.17 2.42 10.58
C ARG A 266 -16.62 1.97 10.69
N ARG A 267 -17.04 1.03 9.85
CA ARG A 267 -18.41 0.49 9.85
C ARG A 267 -18.38 -0.98 9.46
N LYS A 268 -19.07 -1.82 10.22
CA LYS A 268 -19.28 -3.25 9.87
C LYS A 268 -20.20 -3.37 8.65
N ALA A 269 -20.07 -4.48 7.93
CA ALA A 269 -21.05 -4.83 6.89
C ALA A 269 -22.44 -5.05 7.53
N GLY A 270 -23.49 -4.80 6.77
CA GLY A 270 -24.86 -4.97 7.23
C GLY A 270 -25.85 -4.19 6.36
N THR A 271 -27.04 -3.94 6.87
CA THR A 271 -28.09 -3.22 6.15
C THR A 271 -28.09 -1.74 6.53
N SER A 272 -28.17 -0.83 5.56
CA SER A 272 -28.34 0.61 5.80
C SER A 272 -29.50 1.16 4.98
N LEU A 273 -30.18 2.17 5.50
CA LEU A 273 -31.21 2.91 4.79
C LEU A 273 -30.54 4.00 3.94
N LEU A 274 -30.61 3.91 2.61
CA LEU A 274 -29.95 4.83 1.67
C LEU A 274 -30.93 5.30 0.59
N PRO A 275 -30.75 6.51 0.03
CA PRO A 275 -31.58 6.97 -1.08
C PRO A 275 -31.28 6.18 -2.36
N ASN A 276 -32.33 5.76 -3.07
CA ASN A 276 -32.26 5.20 -4.41
C ASN A 276 -32.04 6.30 -5.47
N SER A 277 -31.99 5.94 -6.75
CA SER A 277 -31.83 6.89 -7.86
C SER A 277 -32.96 7.92 -7.99
N LYS A 278 -34.11 7.68 -7.35
CA LYS A 278 -35.26 8.60 -7.25
C LYS A 278 -35.28 9.40 -5.94
N ARG A 279 -34.21 9.32 -5.13
CA ARG A 279 -34.07 9.94 -3.80
C ARG A 279 -35.03 9.40 -2.73
N GLU A 280 -35.61 8.22 -2.95
CA GLU A 280 -36.44 7.53 -1.96
C GLU A 280 -35.58 6.59 -1.12
N TYR A 281 -35.83 6.52 0.19
CA TYR A 281 -35.04 5.68 1.08
C TYR A 281 -35.44 4.21 0.98
N GLN A 282 -34.44 3.34 0.77
CA GLN A 282 -34.60 1.89 0.76
C GLN A 282 -33.47 1.21 1.54
N HIS A 283 -33.73 0.00 2.02
CA HIS A 283 -32.72 -0.79 2.69
C HIS A 283 -31.77 -1.45 1.68
N TYR A 284 -30.48 -1.17 1.80
CA TYR A 284 -29.43 -1.74 0.98
C TYR A 284 -28.47 -2.57 1.82
N GLN A 285 -28.01 -3.69 1.26
CA GLN A 285 -26.85 -4.40 1.78
C GLN A 285 -25.61 -3.55 1.55
N THR A 286 -24.89 -3.27 2.63
CA THR A 286 -23.70 -2.42 2.62
C THR A 286 -22.49 -3.22 3.06
N LYS A 287 -21.41 -3.08 2.29
CA LYS A 287 -20.11 -3.66 2.64
C LYS A 287 -19.53 -2.98 3.88
N ALA A 288 -18.59 -3.65 4.54
CA ALA A 288 -17.80 -3.02 5.58
C ALA A 288 -17.02 -1.81 5.03
N ASN A 289 -16.77 -0.83 5.89
CA ASN A 289 -16.03 0.38 5.56
C ASN A 289 -14.78 0.45 6.42
N TYR A 290 -13.63 0.56 5.77
CA TYR A 290 -12.32 0.65 6.40
C TYR A 290 -11.67 1.97 6.03
N GLU A 291 -10.81 2.48 6.90
CA GLU A 291 -10.05 3.68 6.63
C GLU A 291 -8.59 3.44 6.98
N LEU A 292 -7.72 3.60 5.98
CA LEU A 292 -6.27 3.65 6.20
C LEU A 292 -5.89 5.09 6.56
N VAL A 293 -5.10 5.24 7.63
CA VAL A 293 -4.70 6.54 8.18
C VAL A 293 -3.18 6.63 8.24
N VAL A 294 -2.63 7.64 7.57
CA VAL A 294 -1.24 8.10 7.70
C VAL A 294 -1.24 9.30 8.64
N SER A 295 -0.43 9.25 9.69
CA SER A 295 -0.36 10.27 10.74
C SER A 295 1.08 10.41 11.24
N LYS A 296 1.32 11.26 12.26
CA LYS A 296 2.66 11.53 12.81
C LYS A 296 3.57 12.16 11.75
N ASP A 297 4.88 12.09 11.93
CA ASP A 297 5.86 12.55 10.93
C ASP A 297 5.73 11.86 9.55
N ASN A 298 5.00 10.73 9.44
CA ASN A 298 4.71 10.11 8.15
C ASN A 298 3.92 11.02 7.20
N ILE A 299 3.17 12.02 7.69
CA ILE A 299 2.46 12.96 6.80
C ILE A 299 3.42 13.81 5.98
N VAL A 300 4.57 14.18 6.57
CA VAL A 300 5.62 14.95 5.89
C VAL A 300 6.34 14.06 4.88
N VAL A 301 6.59 12.79 5.25
CA VAL A 301 7.15 11.81 4.32
C VAL A 301 6.19 11.52 3.17
N PHE A 302 4.88 11.43 3.45
CA PHE A 302 3.86 11.25 2.42
C PHE A 302 3.83 12.43 1.44
N GLU A 303 3.85 13.67 1.92
CA GLU A 303 3.90 14.86 1.07
C GLU A 303 5.07 14.82 0.10
N ASN A 304 6.26 14.54 0.61
CA ASN A 304 7.49 14.55 -0.19
C ASN A 304 7.56 13.35 -1.15
N ALA A 305 7.28 12.14 -0.65
CA ALA A 305 7.50 10.91 -1.41
C ALA A 305 6.36 10.57 -2.37
N ILE A 306 5.10 10.93 -2.05
CA ILE A 306 3.92 10.55 -2.84
C ILE A 306 3.15 11.80 -3.28
N GLY A 307 2.71 12.61 -2.32
CA GLY A 307 1.96 13.83 -2.56
C GLY A 307 0.57 13.62 -3.15
N PHE A 308 -0.01 14.73 -3.59
CA PHE A 308 -1.26 14.80 -4.34
C PHE A 308 -1.02 15.59 -5.63
N GLU A 309 -1.76 15.24 -6.67
CA GLU A 309 -1.87 16.03 -7.89
C GLU A 309 -3.14 16.87 -7.90
N ASP A 310 -4.17 16.46 -7.14
CA ASP A 310 -5.33 17.30 -6.83
C ASP A 310 -4.88 18.57 -6.09
N ARG A 311 -5.19 19.74 -6.67
CA ARG A 311 -4.70 21.03 -6.18
C ARG A 311 -5.18 21.36 -4.78
N GLU A 312 -6.43 21.06 -4.47
CA GLU A 312 -7.01 21.38 -3.16
C GLU A 312 -6.39 20.49 -2.09
N LYS A 313 -6.28 19.18 -2.34
CA LYS A 313 -5.64 18.24 -1.43
C LYS A 313 -4.17 18.56 -1.23
N LYS A 314 -3.45 18.89 -2.32
CA LYS A 314 -2.04 19.30 -2.28
C LYS A 314 -1.84 20.56 -1.45
N ALA A 315 -2.63 21.62 -1.70
CA ALA A 315 -2.55 22.86 -0.94
C ALA A 315 -2.87 22.65 0.54
N ARG A 316 -3.88 21.83 0.84
CA ARG A 316 -4.27 21.48 2.20
C ARG A 316 -3.19 20.68 2.92
N LEU A 317 -2.56 19.72 2.26
CA LEU A 317 -1.45 18.94 2.82
C LEU A 317 -0.27 19.86 3.12
N ALA A 318 0.12 20.71 2.17
CA ALA A 318 1.21 21.67 2.32
C ALA A 318 0.98 22.63 3.49
N GLU A 319 -0.26 23.14 3.67
CA GLU A 319 -0.58 23.96 4.83
C GLU A 319 -0.42 23.19 6.15
N MET A 320 -0.81 21.91 6.17
CA MET A 320 -0.71 21.08 7.37
C MET A 320 0.74 20.75 7.75
N THR A 321 1.60 20.50 6.77
CA THR A 321 2.99 20.07 6.95
C THR A 321 3.97 21.24 7.07
N ARG A 322 3.52 22.49 6.87
CA ARG A 322 4.33 23.69 7.06
C ARG A 322 5.11 23.64 8.37
N PRO A 323 6.43 23.96 8.34
CA PRO A 323 7.24 24.02 9.55
C PRO A 323 6.57 24.85 10.64
N SER A 324 6.49 24.28 11.84
CA SER A 324 5.91 24.95 13.00
C SER A 324 6.74 24.65 14.24
N ALA A 325 6.54 25.45 15.31
CA ALA A 325 7.29 25.30 16.55
C ALA A 325 7.14 23.90 17.17
N ARG A 326 6.00 23.24 16.96
CA ARG A 326 5.74 21.86 17.41
C ARG A 326 5.85 20.88 16.24
N LYS A 327 6.93 20.11 16.21
CA LYS A 327 7.10 19.03 15.23
C LYS A 327 6.08 17.90 15.46
N PRO A 328 5.60 17.22 14.41
CA PRO A 328 4.82 16.00 14.56
C PRO A 328 5.59 14.97 15.40
N TYR A 329 4.87 14.11 16.13
CA TYR A 329 5.48 12.97 16.82
C TYR A 329 6.23 12.11 15.82
N ALA A 330 7.42 11.61 16.18
CA ALA A 330 8.16 10.69 15.34
C ALA A 330 7.46 9.31 15.28
N GLU A 331 7.40 8.71 14.11
CA GLU A 331 6.97 7.32 13.95
C GLU A 331 8.02 6.38 14.54
N ARG A 332 7.54 5.39 15.29
CA ARG A 332 8.39 4.40 15.97
C ARG A 332 8.62 3.16 15.12
N PHE A 333 7.83 2.97 14.06
CA PHE A 333 7.86 1.78 13.21
C PHE A 333 7.70 0.50 14.03
N THR A 334 6.64 0.48 14.84
CA THR A 334 6.26 -0.67 15.66
C THR A 334 4.80 -1.02 15.41
N ALA A 335 4.45 -2.30 15.56
CA ALA A 335 3.08 -2.79 15.58
C ALA A 335 2.93 -3.91 16.60
N LYS A 336 1.84 -3.90 17.37
CA LYS A 336 1.61 -4.88 18.43
C LYS A 336 0.78 -6.04 17.90
N VAL A 337 1.19 -7.27 18.16
CA VAL A 337 0.46 -8.47 17.78
C VAL A 337 -0.88 -8.52 18.49
N THR A 338 -1.95 -8.75 17.73
CA THR A 338 -3.33 -8.88 18.24
C THR A 338 -3.93 -10.26 18.02
N ALA A 339 -3.43 -11.01 17.03
CA ALA A 339 -3.87 -12.37 16.76
C ALA A 339 -2.75 -13.16 16.10
N ILE A 340 -2.71 -14.46 16.40
CA ILE A 340 -1.84 -15.44 15.76
C ILE A 340 -2.73 -16.63 15.41
N GLU A 341 -2.74 -17.00 14.13
CA GLU A 341 -3.51 -18.13 13.62
C GLU A 341 -2.55 -19.15 13.02
N THR A 342 -2.61 -20.40 13.49
CA THR A 342 -1.89 -21.51 12.88
C THR A 342 -2.67 -21.98 11.65
N ILE A 343 -2.02 -21.95 10.50
CA ILE A 343 -2.58 -22.42 9.23
C ILE A 343 -1.84 -23.67 8.77
N ALA A 344 -2.57 -24.75 8.53
CA ALA A 344 -2.05 -25.99 7.94
C ALA A 344 -1.59 -25.72 6.49
N ILE A 345 -0.45 -26.27 6.08
CA ILE A 345 0.27 -25.82 4.87
C ILE A 345 0.05 -26.68 3.64
N GLU A 346 0.17 -26.02 2.47
CA GLU A 346 0.51 -26.60 1.16
C GLU A 346 1.92 -26.25 0.61
N THR A 347 2.63 -25.13 0.94
CA THR A 347 4.07 -24.91 0.52
C THR A 347 4.83 -23.80 1.31
N ALA A 348 6.12 -23.98 1.62
CA ALA A 348 7.06 -22.95 2.12
C ALA A 348 8.38 -22.92 1.32
N TYR A 349 9.29 -21.98 1.63
CA TYR A 349 10.58 -21.87 0.93
C TYR A 349 11.75 -21.68 1.88
N GLU A 350 12.80 -22.45 1.71
CA GLU A 350 14.03 -22.35 2.51
C GLU A 350 15.10 -21.54 1.81
N ALA A 351 15.75 -20.66 2.57
CA ALA A 351 16.96 -19.96 2.14
C ALA A 351 18.20 -20.80 2.43
N ILE A 352 19.03 -21.05 1.40
CA ILE A 352 20.39 -21.57 1.59
C ILE A 352 21.31 -20.38 1.85
N VAL A 353 21.47 -20.06 3.13
CA VAL A 353 22.22 -18.89 3.59
C VAL A 353 23.65 -19.24 3.97
N GLN A 354 24.62 -18.62 3.30
CA GLN A 354 26.01 -18.63 3.77
C GLN A 354 26.20 -17.72 5.00
N ARG A 355 25.42 -16.64 5.08
CA ARG A 355 25.45 -15.69 6.20
C ARG A 355 24.04 -15.18 6.47
N ARG A 356 23.61 -15.27 7.73
CA ARG A 356 22.35 -14.67 8.17
C ARG A 356 22.35 -13.16 7.94
N SER A 357 21.33 -12.66 7.27
CA SER A 357 21.16 -11.24 6.96
C SER A 357 19.80 -10.75 7.44
N GLU A 358 19.71 -9.48 7.78
CA GLU A 358 18.42 -8.87 8.04
C GLU A 358 17.78 -8.43 6.72
N VAL A 359 16.50 -8.73 6.54
CA VAL A 359 15.75 -8.27 5.37
C VAL A 359 14.41 -7.65 5.77
N ASP A 360 13.94 -6.73 4.93
CA ASP A 360 12.56 -6.26 4.96
C ASP A 360 11.66 -7.28 4.25
N ALA A 361 10.76 -7.87 5.03
CA ALA A 361 9.75 -8.83 4.62
C ALA A 361 8.36 -8.19 4.62
N GLY A 362 8.05 -7.44 3.57
CA GLY A 362 6.75 -6.81 3.37
C GLY A 362 6.39 -5.80 4.46
N GLY A 363 7.41 -5.18 5.06
CA GLY A 363 7.29 -4.24 6.15
C GLY A 363 7.86 -4.73 7.47
N PHE A 364 8.14 -6.02 7.66
CA PHE A 364 8.67 -6.56 8.92
C PHE A 364 10.14 -6.92 8.80
N ARG A 365 10.90 -6.82 9.88
CA ARG A 365 12.33 -7.19 9.87
C ARG A 365 12.49 -8.67 10.24
N ILE A 366 12.94 -9.47 9.29
CA ILE A 366 13.19 -10.92 9.47
C ILE A 366 14.67 -11.25 9.21
N LYS A 367 15.10 -12.46 9.60
CA LYS A 367 16.38 -13.02 9.12
C LYS A 367 16.16 -13.89 7.89
N LEU A 368 17.01 -13.73 6.89
CA LEU A 368 17.27 -14.81 5.93
C LEU A 368 18.60 -15.44 6.29
#